data_AF-A0A9E1QH32-F1
#
_entry.id   AF-A0A9E1QH32-F1
#
_cell.length_a   1.000
_cell.length_b   1.000
_cell.length_c   1.000
_cell.angle_alpha   90.00
_cell.angle_beta   90.00
_cell.angle_gamma   90.00
#
_symmetry.space_group_name_H-M   'P 1'
#
loop_
_entity.id
_entity.type
_entity.pdbx_description
1 polymer ?
#
loop_
_entity_poly.entity_id
_entity_poly.type
_entity_poly.pdbx_seq_one_letter_code
_entity_poly.pdbx_strand_id
1 'polypeptide(L)'
;MTDEPVTVAVVELKVEPTYLQLSREERAAHWLALQEIIAAHPKVGVVWHDADALSGECSDFVICHFQTLFDYHCMWEEIKDGPLFMTPYFNITRVLLGMENAFVAYDEKIGIEVGQPA
;
A
#
# COMPACT_ATOMS: atom_id res chain seq x y z
N MET A 1 -20.71 19.94 2.75
CA MET A 1 -19.41 19.84 2.07
C MET A 1 -19.09 18.38 2.08
N THR A 2 -19.08 17.74 0.93
CA THR A 2 -18.60 16.38 0.78
C THR A 2 -17.08 16.46 0.84
N ASP A 3 -16.48 15.73 1.79
CA ASP A 3 -15.04 15.63 1.88
C ASP A 3 -14.49 15.03 0.58
N GLU A 4 -13.29 15.45 0.19
CA GLU A 4 -12.64 14.91 -0.99
C GLU A 4 -12.46 13.38 -0.84
N PRO A 5 -12.77 12.58 -1.87
CA PRO A 5 -12.62 11.12 -1.79
C PRO A 5 -11.22 10.70 -1.35
N VAL A 6 -11.14 9.67 -0.51
CA VAL A 6 -9.88 9.03 -0.13
C VAL A 6 -9.20 8.49 -1.39
N THR A 7 -7.91 8.74 -1.57
CA THR A 7 -7.13 8.08 -2.62
C THR A 7 -6.69 6.70 -2.12
N VAL A 8 -6.82 5.69 -2.98
CA VAL A 8 -6.41 4.32 -2.72
C VAL A 8 -5.32 3.91 -3.69
N ALA A 9 -4.24 3.32 -3.18
CA ALA A 9 -3.25 2.62 -3.97
C ALA A 9 -3.33 1.12 -3.71
N VAL A 10 -3.28 0.32 -4.76
CA VAL A 10 -2.95 -1.11 -4.68
C VAL A 10 -1.56 -1.29 -5.27
N VAL A 11 -0.63 -1.75 -4.45
CA VAL A 11 0.77 -1.94 -4.82
C VAL A 11 1.06 -3.44 -4.85
N GLU A 12 1.33 -3.98 -6.03
CA GLU A 12 1.79 -5.36 -6.18
C GLU A 12 3.31 -5.41 -6.01
N LEU A 13 3.76 -6.42 -5.28
CA LEU A 13 5.15 -6.64 -4.94
C LEU A 13 5.56 -8.07 -5.31
N LYS A 14 6.84 -8.23 -5.58
CA LYS A 14 7.46 -9.52 -5.79
C LYS A 14 8.70 -9.68 -4.92
N VAL A 15 8.72 -10.76 -4.15
CA VAL A 15 9.84 -11.17 -3.33
C VAL A 15 10.91 -11.86 -4.18
N GLU A 16 12.17 -11.52 -3.94
CA GLU A 16 13.31 -12.14 -4.61
C GLU A 16 13.77 -13.41 -3.88
N PRO A 17 14.29 -14.43 -4.59
CA PRO A 17 14.77 -15.67 -3.97
C PRO A 17 15.84 -15.46 -2.89
N THR A 18 16.63 -14.39 -2.99
CA THR A 18 17.64 -14.01 -2.00
C THR A 18 17.03 -13.67 -0.64
N TYR A 19 15.80 -13.16 -0.59
CA TYR A 19 15.08 -12.93 0.67
C TYR A 19 14.65 -14.26 1.32
N LEU A 20 14.25 -15.23 0.49
CA LEU A 20 13.80 -16.54 0.97
C LEU A 20 14.96 -17.40 1.50
N GLN A 21 16.20 -17.07 1.15
CA GLN A 21 17.41 -17.68 1.70
C GLN A 21 17.71 -17.22 3.14
N LEU A 22 17.15 -16.09 3.56
CA LEU A 22 17.28 -15.62 4.93
C LEU A 22 16.56 -16.55 5.91
N SER A 23 17.11 -16.62 7.12
CA SER A 23 16.45 -17.25 8.25
C SER A 23 15.09 -16.59 8.53
N ARG A 24 14.23 -17.26 9.28
CA ARG A 24 12.92 -16.70 9.64
C ARG A 24 13.09 -15.53 10.61
N GLU A 25 14.12 -15.57 11.44
CA GLU A 25 14.50 -14.54 12.40
C GLU A 25 14.94 -13.25 11.69
N GLU A 26 15.80 -13.36 10.67
CA GLU A 26 16.21 -12.20 9.85
C GLU A 26 15.01 -11.56 9.14
N ARG A 27 14.13 -12.38 8.55
CA ARG A 27 12.90 -11.89 7.91
C ARG A 27 11.97 -11.19 8.89
N ALA A 28 11.82 -11.73 10.11
CA ALA A 28 11.02 -11.10 11.15
C ALA A 28 11.61 -9.73 11.57
N ALA A 29 12.94 -9.60 11.66
CA ALA A 29 13.58 -8.32 11.94
C ALA A 29 13.35 -7.29 10.81
N HIS A 30 13.43 -7.70 9.55
CA HIS A 30 13.10 -6.83 8.42
C HIS A 30 11.63 -6.41 8.41
N TRP A 31 10.73 -7.32 8.76
CA TRP A 31 9.30 -7.03 8.90
C TRP A 31 9.03 -5.99 9.99
N LEU A 32 9.66 -6.14 11.18
CA LEU A 32 9.53 -5.16 12.26
C LEU A 32 10.02 -3.77 11.82
N ALA A 33 11.18 -3.69 11.16
CA ALA A 33 11.71 -2.42 10.65
C ALA A 33 10.76 -1.76 9.64
N LEU A 34 10.15 -2.54 8.73
CA LEU A 34 9.13 -2.02 7.82
C LEU A 34 7.89 -1.52 8.59
N GLN A 35 7.42 -2.25 9.60
CA GLN A 35 6.28 -1.84 10.41
C GLN A 35 6.54 -0.54 11.18
N GLU A 36 7.76 -0.33 11.68
CA GLU A 36 8.17 0.91 12.33
C GLU A 36 8.11 2.10 11.38
N ILE A 37 8.57 1.93 10.13
CA ILE A 37 8.46 2.96 9.09
C ILE A 37 6.98 3.26 8.82
N ILE A 38 6.15 2.25 8.55
CA ILE A 38 4.71 2.45 8.29
C ILE A 38 4.03 3.19 9.46
N ALA A 39 4.35 2.83 10.71
CA ALA A 39 3.79 3.47 11.89
C ALA A 39 4.19 4.95 12.03
N ALA A 40 5.34 5.36 11.46
CA ALA A 40 5.77 6.76 11.43
C ALA A 40 4.99 7.62 10.41
N HIS A 41 4.20 7.01 9.52
CA HIS A 41 3.37 7.68 8.51
C HIS A 41 1.86 7.49 8.77
N PRO A 42 1.30 8.00 9.88
CA PRO A 42 -0.09 7.73 10.29
C PRO A 42 -1.16 8.31 9.35
N LYS A 43 -0.76 9.14 8.37
CA LYS A 43 -1.66 9.68 7.34
C LYS A 43 -1.88 8.72 6.17
N VAL A 44 -1.17 7.60 6.14
CA VAL A 44 -1.31 6.55 5.13
C VAL A 44 -1.75 5.28 5.85
N GLY A 45 -3.02 4.90 5.69
CA GLY A 45 -3.51 3.61 6.19
C GLY A 45 -2.98 2.49 5.30
N VAL A 46 -2.32 1.49 5.87
CA VAL A 46 -1.68 0.41 5.11
C VAL A 46 -2.19 -0.96 5.56
N VAL A 47 -2.58 -1.80 4.61
CA VAL A 47 -2.90 -3.22 4.85
C VAL A 47 -2.09 -4.08 3.89
N TRP A 48 -1.31 -5.00 4.43
CA TRP A 48 -0.42 -5.88 3.68
C TRP A 48 -1.02 -7.28 3.58
N HIS A 49 -0.94 -7.89 2.40
CA HIS A 49 -1.51 -9.20 2.12
C HIS A 49 -0.49 -10.12 1.44
N ASP A 50 -0.32 -11.33 1.97
CA ASP A 50 0.43 -12.42 1.34
C ASP A 50 -0.43 -13.04 0.23
N ALA A 51 0.13 -13.10 -0.97
CA ALA A 51 -0.49 -13.67 -2.16
C ALA A 51 0.34 -14.80 -2.79
N ASP A 52 1.48 -15.18 -2.22
CA ASP A 52 2.52 -15.98 -2.88
C ASP A 52 2.03 -17.38 -3.27
N ALA A 53 1.16 -17.97 -2.44
CA ALA A 53 0.53 -19.26 -2.73
C ALA A 53 -0.82 -19.15 -3.47
N LEU A 54 -1.32 -17.93 -3.71
CA LEU A 54 -2.69 -17.64 -4.15
C LEU A 54 -2.73 -16.90 -5.50
N SER A 55 -1.62 -16.33 -5.94
CA SER A 55 -1.44 -15.57 -7.17
C SER A 55 -0.18 -16.04 -7.90
N GLY A 56 -0.25 -16.12 -9.23
CA GLY A 56 0.95 -16.35 -10.06
C GLY A 56 1.69 -15.06 -10.42
N GLU A 57 1.13 -13.90 -10.09
CA GLU A 57 1.59 -12.60 -10.59
C GLU A 57 2.44 -11.82 -9.59
N CYS A 58 2.08 -11.88 -8.30
CA CYS A 58 2.74 -11.17 -7.20
C CYS A 58 2.87 -12.09 -5.98
N SER A 59 3.89 -11.83 -5.15
CA SER A 59 4.03 -12.51 -3.86
C SER A 59 3.23 -11.82 -2.76
N ASP A 60 3.06 -10.50 -2.90
CA ASP A 60 2.36 -9.67 -1.94
C ASP A 60 1.62 -8.55 -2.67
N PHE A 61 0.54 -8.07 -2.06
CA PHE A 61 -0.04 -6.78 -2.43
C PHE A 61 -0.38 -5.96 -1.20
N VAL A 62 -0.31 -4.64 -1.36
CA VAL A 62 -0.52 -3.67 -0.29
C VAL A 62 -1.62 -2.72 -0.71
N ILE A 63 -2.59 -2.51 0.16
CA ILE A 63 -3.63 -1.51 -0.03
C ILE A 63 -3.31 -0.32 0.87
N CYS A 64 -3.12 0.85 0.26
CA CYS A 64 -2.87 2.11 0.96
C CYS A 64 -4.04 3.07 0.80
N HIS A 65 -4.50 3.69 1.88
CA HIS A 65 -5.51 4.75 1.89
C HIS A 65 -4.89 6.05 2.37
N PHE A 66 -5.06 7.15 1.63
CA PHE A 66 -4.45 8.44 1.96
C PHE A 66 -5.17 9.62 1.30
N GLN A 67 -4.99 10.81 1.86
CA GLN A 67 -5.59 12.05 1.34
C GLN A 67 -4.67 12.80 0.38
N THR A 68 -3.35 12.69 0.57
CA THR A 68 -2.39 13.41 -0.27
C THR A 68 -1.38 12.44 -0.89
N LEU A 69 -1.13 12.61 -2.19
CA LEU A 69 -0.08 11.86 -2.89
C LEU A 69 1.31 12.11 -2.30
N PHE A 70 1.52 13.29 -1.68
CA PHE A 70 2.80 13.62 -1.09
C PHE A 70 3.07 12.84 0.21
N ASP A 71 2.07 12.72 1.11
CA ASP A 71 2.21 11.89 2.31
C ASP A 71 2.45 10.42 1.93
N TYR A 72 1.73 9.90 0.93
CA TYR A 72 1.98 8.57 0.35
C TYR A 72 3.39 8.41 -0.21
N HIS A 73 3.86 9.40 -0.96
CA HIS A 73 5.20 9.39 -1.54
C HIS A 73 6.30 9.39 -0.48
N CYS A 74 6.18 10.24 0.55
CA CYS A 74 7.15 10.31 1.65
C CYS A 74 7.31 8.96 2.37
N MET A 75 6.21 8.25 2.63
CA MET A 75 6.26 6.90 3.21
C MET A 75 7.08 5.94 2.33
N TRP A 76 6.86 5.95 1.02
CA TRP A 76 7.60 5.08 0.10
C TRP A 76 9.07 5.47 -0.05
N GLU A 77 9.44 6.75 0.07
CA GLU A 77 10.85 7.14 0.15
C GLU A 77 11.53 6.47 1.35
N GLU A 78 10.94 6.55 2.55
CA GLU A 78 11.52 5.92 3.74
C GLU A 78 11.52 4.39 3.67
N ILE A 79 10.48 3.76 3.10
CA ILE A 79 10.44 2.31 2.87
C ILE A 79 11.58 1.88 1.92
N LYS A 80 11.85 2.65 0.87
CA LYS A 80 12.94 2.37 -0.09
C LYS A 80 14.32 2.48 0.54
N ASP A 81 14.48 3.40 1.49
CA ASP A 81 15.69 3.53 2.31
C ASP A 81 15.80 2.43 3.38
N GLY A 82 14.77 1.59 3.51
CA GLY A 82 14.73 0.45 4.41
C GLY A 82 15.44 -0.81 3.85
N PRO A 83 15.71 -1.80 4.72
CA PRO A 83 16.51 -2.97 4.37
C PRO A 83 15.89 -3.88 3.31
N LEU A 84 14.56 -3.89 3.16
CA LEU A 84 13.84 -4.68 2.16
C LEU A 84 14.04 -4.21 0.71
N PHE A 85 14.39 -2.94 0.51
CA PHE A 85 14.56 -2.32 -0.80
C PHE A 85 16.02 -1.91 -1.06
N MET A 86 16.79 -1.53 -0.03
CA MET A 86 18.23 -1.29 -0.18
C MET A 86 19.00 -2.54 -0.56
N THR A 87 18.67 -3.68 0.07
CA THR A 87 18.96 -4.99 -0.52
C THR A 87 17.69 -5.36 -1.27
N PRO A 88 17.70 -5.52 -2.60
CA PRO A 88 16.50 -5.61 -3.42
C PRO A 88 15.80 -6.96 -3.21
N TYR A 89 15.27 -7.18 -2.01
CA TYR A 89 14.52 -8.35 -1.60
C TYR A 89 13.07 -8.27 -2.07
N PHE A 90 12.56 -7.06 -2.26
CA PHE A 90 11.25 -6.80 -2.84
C PHE A 90 11.36 -5.86 -4.03
N ASN A 91 10.52 -6.10 -5.03
CA ASN A 91 10.33 -5.24 -6.18
C ASN A 91 8.86 -4.84 -6.30
N ILE A 92 8.59 -3.55 -6.49
CA ILE A 92 7.25 -3.10 -6.88
C ILE A 92 7.06 -3.46 -8.36
N THR A 93 6.07 -4.30 -8.65
CA THR A 93 5.77 -4.74 -10.01
C THR A 93 4.67 -3.92 -10.66
N ARG A 94 3.74 -3.38 -9.84
CA ARG A 94 2.61 -2.60 -10.33
C ARG A 94 2.08 -1.68 -9.23
N VAL A 95 1.61 -0.51 -9.64
CA VAL A 95 0.84 0.41 -8.79
C VAL A 95 -0.45 0.77 -9.51
N LEU A 96 -1.57 0.54 -8.84
CA LEU A 96 -2.90 0.98 -9.27
C LEU A 96 -3.37 2.08 -8.33
N LEU A 97 -3.70 3.25 -8.86
CA LEU A 97 -4.27 4.36 -8.10
C LEU A 97 -5.75 4.55 -8.45
N GLY A 98 -6.55 4.82 -7.44
CA GLY A 98 -7.97 5.14 -7.57
C GLY A 98 -8.44 6.03 -6.44
N MET A 99 -9.72 6.39 -6.46
CA MET A 99 -10.37 7.13 -5.40
C MET A 99 -11.57 6.32 -4.90
N GLU A 100 -11.68 6.16 -3.59
CA GLU A 100 -12.74 5.38 -2.96
C GLU A 100 -14.09 6.08 -3.16
N ASN A 101 -15.06 5.36 -3.74
CA ASN A 101 -16.44 5.84 -3.91
C ASN A 101 -16.56 7.23 -4.56
N ALA A 102 -15.60 7.65 -5.40
CA ALA A 102 -15.57 9.00 -5.95
C ALA A 102 -16.80 9.38 -6.79
N PHE A 103 -17.52 8.39 -7.34
CA PHE A 103 -18.78 8.63 -8.02
C PHE A 103 -19.87 9.17 -7.07
N VAL A 104 -19.90 8.74 -5.80
CA VAL A 104 -20.84 9.24 -4.77
C VAL A 104 -20.62 10.73 -4.57
N ALA A 105 -19.37 11.14 -4.33
CA ALA A 105 -19.02 12.54 -4.12
C ALA A 105 -19.32 13.40 -5.36
N TYR A 106 -19.13 12.86 -6.56
CA TYR A 106 -19.48 13.54 -7.81
C TYR A 106 -20.99 13.70 -7.97
N ASP A 107 -21.76 12.63 -7.76
CA ASP A 107 -23.22 12.60 -7.88
C ASP A 107 -23.88 13.56 -6.88
N GLU A 108 -23.44 13.56 -5.62
CA GLU A 108 -23.88 14.53 -4.60
C GLU A 108 -23.58 15.97 -5.03
N LYS A 109 -22.42 16.22 -5.66
CA LYS A 109 -22.03 17.55 -6.16
C LYS A 109 -22.94 18.04 -7.30
N ILE A 110 -23.56 17.14 -8.07
CA ILE A 110 -24.52 17.48 -9.12
C ILE A 110 -25.99 17.27 -8.70
N GLY A 111 -26.23 16.96 -7.42
CA GLY A 111 -27.58 16.85 -6.85
C GLY A 111 -28.30 15.52 -7.12
N ILE A 112 -27.56 14.46 -7.40
CA ILE A 112 -28.09 13.09 -7.52
C ILE A 112 -27.96 12.41 -6.16
N GLU A 113 -29.06 11.89 -5.61
CA GLU A 113 -29.03 11.07 -4.39
C GLU A 113 -28.47 9.68 -4.69
N VAL A 114 -27.47 9.27 -3.93
CA VAL A 114 -26.86 7.94 -4.01
C VAL A 114 -27.09 7.21 -2.70
N GLY A 115 -27.50 5.93 -2.75
CA GLY A 115 -27.52 5.08 -1.56
C GLY A 115 -26.11 4.88 -1.01
N GLN A 116 -25.98 4.65 0.30
CA GLN A 116 -24.68 4.35 0.89
C GLN A 116 -24.07 3.09 0.24
N PRO A 117 -22.80 3.12 -0.20
CA PRO A 117 -22.11 1.91 -0.62
C PRO A 117 -22.07 0.92 0.56
N ALA A 118 -22.21 -0.36 0.23
CA ALA A 118 -22.27 -1.46 1.20
C ALA A 118 -20.97 -1.64 1.98
#